data_AF-A0A928EY68-F1
#
_entry.id   AF-A0A928EY68-F1
#
_cell.length_a   1.000
_cell.length_b   1.000
_cell.length_c   1.000
_cell.angle_alpha   90.00
_cell.angle_beta   90.00
_cell.angle_gamma   90.00
#
_symmetry.space_group_name_H-M   'P 1'
#
loop_
_entity.id
_entity.type
_entity.pdbx_description
1 polymer ?
#
loop_
_entity_poly.entity_id
_entity_poly.type
_entity_poly.pdbx_seq_one_letter_code
_entity_poly.pdbx_strand_id
1 'polypeptide(L)'
;GTLLKARGNEILDAGVHKVNISVHSFEEESEEEFLRYLSAVADFAERAVHAGVIVVFRLWNAGYDGGRNERILAFFQSRFAGEWAKNTRGVRIRDKLHIEWGERFAWPDKDAPKTGDTVFCYGLSDHFAVLADGTVVPCCMDSDGMIALGNVFDTPLDEILSSVRAVAMREGFACKKATEELCQRCGYAQRFSK
;
A
#
# COMPACT_ATOMS: atom_id res chain seq x y z
N GLY A 1 -8.24 7.39 -5.25
CA GLY A 1 -8.38 8.87 -5.23
C GLY A 1 -9.72 9.38 -5.74
N THR A 2 -10.71 8.52 -6.01
CA THR A 2 -11.96 8.89 -6.69
C THR A 2 -12.80 9.93 -5.91
N LEU A 3 -12.68 9.94 -4.59
CA LEU A 3 -13.38 10.90 -3.72
C LEU A 3 -12.66 12.24 -3.53
N LEU A 4 -11.43 12.42 -4.04
CA LEU A 4 -10.63 13.63 -3.79
C LEU A 4 -11.31 14.91 -4.31
N LYS A 5 -12.10 14.80 -5.37
CA LYS A 5 -12.90 15.92 -5.90
C LYS A 5 -13.95 16.40 -4.88
N ALA A 6 -14.62 15.47 -4.20
CA ALA A 6 -15.72 15.78 -3.29
C ALA A 6 -15.26 16.02 -1.85
N ARG A 7 -14.22 15.30 -1.40
CA ARG A 7 -13.80 15.21 0.01
C ARG A 7 -12.36 15.69 0.24
N GLY A 8 -11.69 16.24 -0.77
CA GLY A 8 -10.30 16.67 -0.65
C GLY A 8 -10.08 17.74 0.43
N ASN A 9 -11.05 18.64 0.66
CA ASN A 9 -10.92 19.68 1.69
C ASN A 9 -10.82 19.07 3.09
N GLU A 10 -11.60 18.03 3.38
CA GLU A 10 -11.58 17.35 4.69
C GLU A 10 -10.19 16.78 5.00
N ILE A 11 -9.46 16.30 3.98
CA ILE A 11 -8.08 15.82 4.14
C ILE A 11 -7.12 16.98 4.45
N LEU A 12 -7.32 18.14 3.82
CA LEU A 12 -6.47 19.32 4.05
C LEU A 12 -6.73 19.94 5.43
N ASP A 13 -8.00 20.05 5.80
CA ASP A 13 -8.44 20.59 7.09
C ASP A 13 -7.96 19.72 8.26
N ALA A 14 -7.78 18.41 8.03
CA ALA A 14 -7.20 17.49 9.00
C ALA A 14 -5.70 17.73 9.26
N GLY A 15 -5.02 18.60 8.49
CA GLY A 15 -3.63 18.99 8.75
C GLY A 15 -2.62 17.86 8.53
N VAL A 16 -2.89 16.94 7.59
CA VAL A 16 -2.01 15.79 7.34
C VAL A 16 -0.64 16.22 6.81
N HIS A 17 0.41 15.53 7.26
CA HIS A 17 1.78 15.81 6.81
C HIS A 17 2.03 15.38 5.36
N LYS A 18 1.47 14.23 4.95
CA LYS A 18 1.72 13.59 3.65
C LYS A 18 0.48 12.84 3.16
N VAL A 19 0.21 12.92 1.86
CA VAL A 19 -0.84 12.14 1.18
C VAL A 19 -0.21 11.31 0.07
N ASN A 20 -0.48 10.00 0.08
CA ASN A 20 -0.09 9.07 -0.98
C ASN A 20 -1.32 8.71 -1.81
N ILE A 21 -1.28 8.96 -3.11
CA ILE A 21 -2.40 8.73 -4.02
C ILE A 21 -2.00 7.63 -4.99
N SER A 22 -2.62 6.45 -4.88
CA SER A 22 -2.50 5.42 -5.89
C SER A 22 -3.17 5.88 -7.18
N VAL A 23 -2.40 6.02 -8.25
CA VAL A 23 -2.92 6.48 -9.54
C VAL A 23 -3.40 5.31 -10.42
N HIS A 24 -2.87 4.10 -10.21
CA HIS A 24 -3.23 2.90 -10.97
C HIS A 24 -4.60 2.31 -10.64
N SER A 25 -5.22 2.71 -9.53
CA SER A 25 -6.48 2.11 -9.06
C SER A 25 -7.70 2.43 -9.94
N PHE A 26 -7.51 3.06 -11.10
CA PHE A 26 -8.57 3.49 -12.02
C PHE A 26 -8.24 3.16 -13.49
N GLU A 27 -7.38 2.16 -13.70
CA GLU A 27 -6.82 1.79 -15.02
C GLU A 27 -7.74 0.94 -15.92
N GLU A 28 -8.81 0.37 -15.37
CA GLU A 28 -9.73 -0.51 -16.12
C GLU A 28 -10.90 0.26 -16.77
N GLU A 29 -10.98 1.57 -16.52
CA GLU A 29 -12.03 2.45 -17.03
C GLU A 29 -11.73 2.98 -18.44
N SER A 30 -12.70 3.65 -19.05
CA SER A 30 -12.48 4.31 -20.35
C SER A 30 -11.39 5.37 -20.29
N GLU A 31 -10.76 5.67 -21.44
CA GLU A 31 -9.69 6.69 -21.51
C GLU A 31 -10.16 8.07 -21.01
N GLU A 32 -11.40 8.43 -21.32
CA GLU A 32 -11.98 9.69 -20.85
C GLU A 32 -12.11 9.73 -19.32
N GLU A 33 -12.58 8.64 -18.71
CA GLU A 33 -12.70 8.52 -17.26
C GLU A 33 -11.35 8.54 -16.57
N PHE A 34 -10.36 7.86 -17.16
CA PHE A 34 -9.00 7.87 -16.66
C PHE A 34 -8.38 9.26 -16.69
N LEU A 35 -8.53 10.01 -17.79
CA LEU A 35 -8.05 11.40 -17.88
C LEU A 35 -8.78 12.33 -16.90
N ARG A 36 -10.10 12.17 -16.73
CA ARG A 36 -10.86 12.92 -15.71
C ARG A 36 -10.35 12.62 -14.30
N TYR A 37 -10.05 11.36 -14.01
CA TYR A 37 -9.45 10.94 -12.75
C TYR A 37 -8.08 11.58 -12.51
N LEU A 38 -7.17 11.49 -13.50
CA LEU A 38 -5.85 12.10 -13.41
C LEU A 38 -5.93 13.61 -13.18
N SER A 39 -6.85 14.29 -13.87
CA SER A 39 -7.10 15.72 -13.70
C SER A 39 -7.55 16.06 -12.28
N ALA A 40 -8.55 15.35 -11.74
CA ALA A 40 -9.04 15.56 -10.38
C ALA A 40 -7.96 15.30 -9.32
N VAL A 41 -7.12 14.28 -9.54
CA VAL A 41 -5.98 13.96 -8.67
C VAL A 41 -4.92 15.07 -8.73
N ALA A 42 -4.62 15.60 -9.92
CA ALA A 42 -3.66 16.68 -10.10
C ALA A 42 -4.14 18.00 -9.49
N ASP A 43 -5.41 18.34 -9.64
CA ASP A 43 -6.02 19.53 -9.05
C ASP A 43 -5.99 19.48 -7.52
N PHE A 44 -6.26 18.32 -6.93
CA PHE A 44 -6.09 18.13 -5.50
C PHE A 44 -4.63 18.28 -5.07
N ALA A 45 -3.69 17.71 -5.82
CA ALA A 45 -2.27 17.78 -5.50
C ALA A 45 -1.73 19.21 -5.47
N GLU A 46 -2.14 20.07 -6.42
CA GLU A 46 -1.78 21.49 -6.42
C GLU A 46 -2.25 22.18 -5.13
N ARG A 47 -3.52 21.99 -4.74
CA ARG A 47 -4.07 22.58 -3.52
C ARG A 47 -3.36 22.08 -2.27
N ALA A 48 -3.09 20.78 -2.21
CA ALA A 48 -2.40 20.15 -1.09
C ALA A 48 -0.96 20.65 -0.93
N VAL A 49 -0.20 20.73 -2.03
CA VAL A 49 1.16 21.27 -2.03
C VAL A 49 1.18 22.74 -1.61
N HIS A 50 0.22 23.55 -2.09
CA HIS A 50 0.07 24.94 -1.67
C HIS A 50 -0.24 25.07 -0.17
N ALA A 51 -1.05 24.17 0.38
CA ALA A 51 -1.30 24.06 1.83
C ALA A 51 -0.09 23.48 2.62
N GLY A 52 1.02 23.16 1.94
CA GLY A 52 2.24 22.67 2.56
C GLY A 52 2.29 21.16 2.80
N VAL A 53 1.34 20.40 2.27
CA VAL A 53 1.27 18.93 2.38
C VAL A 53 2.17 18.27 1.34
N ILE A 54 2.88 17.21 1.74
CA ILE A 54 3.65 16.39 0.79
C ILE A 54 2.69 15.48 0.01
N VAL A 55 2.70 15.56 -1.31
CA VAL A 55 1.88 14.71 -2.18
C VAL A 55 2.76 13.75 -2.95
N VAL A 56 2.39 12.47 -2.91
CA VAL A 56 3.07 11.41 -3.65
C VAL A 56 2.09 10.63 -4.51
N PHE A 57 2.29 10.66 -5.82
CA PHE A 57 1.61 9.77 -6.75
C PHE A 57 2.30 8.41 -6.74
N ARG A 58 1.57 7.37 -6.36
CA ARG A 58 2.09 6.01 -6.23
C ARG A 58 1.78 5.22 -7.49
N LEU A 59 2.86 4.76 -8.14
CA LEU A 59 2.80 3.99 -9.37
C LEU A 59 3.20 2.51 -9.17
N TRP A 60 2.23 1.60 -9.01
CA TRP A 60 2.40 0.22 -8.50
C TRP A 60 2.68 -0.86 -9.56
N ASN A 61 3.29 -0.49 -10.69
CA ASN A 61 3.43 -1.36 -11.87
C ASN A 61 4.84 -1.34 -12.46
N ALA A 62 5.86 -1.04 -11.66
CA ALA A 62 7.25 -1.02 -12.12
C ALA A 62 7.61 -2.33 -12.86
N GLY A 63 7.97 -2.23 -14.14
CA GLY A 63 8.33 -3.36 -15.00
C GLY A 63 7.17 -4.10 -15.69
N TYR A 64 5.91 -3.72 -15.45
CA TYR A 64 4.72 -4.41 -15.99
C TYR A 64 3.57 -3.43 -16.30
N ASP A 65 3.84 -2.37 -17.06
CA ASP A 65 2.86 -1.30 -17.34
C ASP A 65 2.32 -1.27 -18.78
N GLY A 66 2.99 -1.92 -19.73
CA GLY A 66 2.61 -1.91 -21.14
C GLY A 66 2.55 -0.50 -21.75
N GLY A 67 3.39 0.44 -21.30
CA GLY A 67 3.38 1.83 -21.80
C GLY A 67 2.50 2.81 -20.98
N ARG A 68 1.85 2.34 -19.90
CA ARG A 68 0.90 3.16 -19.13
C ARG A 68 1.56 4.15 -18.19
N ASN A 69 2.71 3.81 -17.62
CA ASN A 69 3.44 4.78 -16.80
C ASN A 69 3.89 5.96 -17.64
N GLU A 70 4.36 5.70 -18.86
CA GLU A 70 4.74 6.75 -19.81
C GLU A 70 3.57 7.69 -20.08
N ARG A 71 2.34 7.17 -20.21
CA ARG A 71 1.13 8.00 -20.39
C ARG A 71 0.81 8.85 -19.15
N ILE A 72 0.84 8.25 -17.95
CA ILE A 72 0.62 8.98 -16.69
C ILE A 72 1.69 10.06 -16.52
N LEU A 73 2.96 9.73 -16.80
CA LEU A 73 4.07 10.66 -16.73
C LEU A 73 3.91 11.79 -17.73
N ALA A 74 3.55 11.50 -18.98
CA ALA A 74 3.31 12.52 -20.00
C ALA A 74 2.16 13.46 -19.60
N PHE A 75 1.07 12.93 -19.04
CA PHE A 75 -0.03 13.74 -18.50
C PHE A 75 0.46 14.64 -17.36
N PHE A 76 1.20 14.10 -16.38
CA PHE A 76 1.69 14.91 -15.28
C PHE A 76 2.76 15.91 -15.69
N GLN A 77 3.60 15.59 -16.69
CA GLN A 77 4.57 16.52 -17.26
C GLN A 77 3.90 17.71 -17.97
N SER A 78 2.77 17.50 -18.64
CA SER A 78 2.00 18.60 -19.23
C SER A 78 1.25 19.43 -18.19
N ARG A 79 0.90 18.82 -17.05
CA ARG A 79 0.14 19.48 -15.97
C ARG A 79 1.01 20.21 -14.94
N PHE A 80 2.22 19.73 -14.67
CA PHE A 80 3.11 20.23 -13.62
C PHE A 80 4.44 20.73 -14.19
N ALA A 81 4.67 22.03 -14.05
CA ALA A 81 6.00 22.60 -14.22
C ALA A 81 6.93 22.18 -13.07
N GLY A 82 8.21 21.98 -13.38
CA GLY A 82 9.21 21.61 -12.38
C GLY A 82 10.47 21.03 -13.01
N GLU A 83 11.42 20.67 -12.15
CA GLU A 83 12.74 20.18 -12.57
C GLU A 83 12.76 18.66 -12.81
N TRP A 84 11.73 17.92 -12.42
CA TRP A 84 11.56 16.48 -12.69
C TRP A 84 12.86 15.67 -12.49
N ALA A 85 13.36 15.66 -11.26
CA ALA A 85 14.60 14.98 -10.91
C ALA A 85 14.35 13.52 -10.48
N LYS A 86 14.99 12.56 -11.14
CA LYS A 86 14.95 11.14 -10.72
C LYS A 86 15.57 10.98 -9.32
N ASN A 87 14.99 10.08 -8.53
CA ASN A 87 15.54 9.66 -7.24
C ASN A 87 15.46 8.12 -7.12
N THR A 88 15.94 7.57 -5.99
CA THR A 88 16.03 6.12 -5.78
C THR A 88 14.69 5.39 -5.80
N ARG A 89 13.57 6.10 -5.55
CA ARG A 89 12.23 5.51 -5.45
C ARG A 89 11.28 5.96 -6.55
N GLY A 90 11.72 6.84 -7.46
CA GLY A 90 10.75 7.69 -8.14
C GLY A 90 11.31 8.89 -8.90
N VAL A 91 10.47 9.91 -9.02
CA VAL A 91 10.79 11.22 -9.56
C VAL A 91 10.26 12.30 -8.62
N ARG A 92 11.11 13.27 -8.28
CA ARG A 92 10.70 14.51 -7.64
C ARG A 92 10.30 15.50 -8.74
N ILE A 93 9.02 15.86 -8.81
CA ILE A 93 8.52 16.86 -9.76
C ILE A 93 9.02 18.25 -9.35
N ARG A 94 8.77 18.63 -8.08
CA ARG A 94 9.25 19.84 -7.41
C ARG A 94 9.16 19.67 -5.88
N ASP A 95 9.36 20.72 -5.11
CA ASP A 95 9.19 20.67 -3.65
C ASP A 95 7.79 20.11 -3.28
N LYS A 96 7.77 19.18 -2.32
CA LYS A 96 6.57 18.47 -1.82
C LYS A 96 5.73 17.69 -2.83
N LEU A 97 6.12 17.59 -4.09
CA LEU A 97 5.37 16.87 -5.13
C LEU A 97 6.24 15.78 -5.77
N HIS A 98 5.86 14.51 -5.58
CA HIS A 98 6.66 13.37 -6.00
C HIS A 98 5.82 12.30 -6.71
N ILE A 99 6.51 11.50 -7.50
CA ILE A 99 6.05 10.22 -8.03
C ILE A 99 6.94 9.15 -7.41
N GLU A 100 6.37 8.09 -6.87
CA GLU A 100 7.10 6.94 -6.35
C GLU A 100 6.62 5.65 -7.04
N TRP A 101 7.58 4.83 -7.46
CA TRP A 101 7.35 3.51 -8.02
C TRP A 101 7.07 2.50 -6.90
N GLY A 102 6.14 1.60 -7.15
CA GLY A 102 5.85 0.43 -6.32
C GLY A 102 6.04 -0.83 -7.15
N GLU A 103 6.71 -1.82 -6.57
CA GLU A 103 6.76 -3.16 -7.15
C GLU A 103 5.41 -3.85 -6.96
N ARG A 104 4.93 -4.51 -8.01
CA ARG A 104 3.80 -5.44 -7.90
C ARG A 104 4.21 -6.59 -6.99
N PHE A 105 3.24 -7.09 -6.26
CA PHE A 105 3.37 -8.34 -5.52
C PHE A 105 2.11 -9.16 -5.76
N ALA A 106 2.26 -10.48 -5.70
CA ALA A 106 1.10 -11.36 -5.63
C ALA A 106 0.51 -11.26 -4.22
N TRP A 107 -0.79 -11.00 -4.14
CA TRP A 107 -1.51 -11.16 -2.89
C TRP A 107 -1.37 -12.62 -2.42
N PRO A 108 -1.28 -12.86 -1.11
CA PRO A 108 -1.27 -14.22 -0.60
C PRO A 108 -2.61 -14.88 -0.95
N ASP A 109 -2.53 -16.05 -1.56
CA ASP A 109 -3.68 -16.86 -1.94
C ASP A 109 -3.41 -18.30 -1.49
N LYS A 110 -4.44 -18.98 -0.99
CA LYS A 110 -4.34 -20.37 -0.52
C LYS A 110 -3.90 -21.34 -1.61
N ASP A 111 -4.25 -21.06 -2.86
CA ASP A 111 -3.98 -21.87 -4.04
C ASP A 111 -2.72 -21.39 -4.81
N ALA A 112 -2.16 -20.23 -4.46
CA ALA A 112 -0.92 -19.75 -5.08
C ALA A 112 0.27 -20.66 -4.77
N PRO A 113 1.24 -20.86 -5.67
CA PRO A 113 2.43 -21.67 -5.40
C PRO A 113 3.16 -21.23 -4.13
N LYS A 114 3.72 -22.19 -3.38
CA LYS A 114 4.58 -21.86 -2.25
C LYS A 114 5.78 -21.07 -2.74
N THR A 115 6.02 -19.93 -2.12
CA THR A 115 7.16 -19.05 -2.42
C THR A 115 8.41 -19.42 -1.61
N GLY A 116 8.26 -20.35 -0.64
CA GLY A 116 9.29 -20.85 0.25
C GLY A 116 8.83 -20.84 1.70
N ASP A 117 9.56 -21.54 2.57
CA ASP A 117 9.39 -21.48 4.04
C ASP A 117 10.30 -20.42 4.70
N THR A 118 11.36 -20.01 3.99
CA THR A 118 12.27 -18.96 4.41
C THR A 118 11.67 -17.58 4.14
N VAL A 119 11.02 -16.99 5.15
CA VAL A 119 10.27 -15.73 5.03
C VAL A 119 10.56 -14.83 6.22
N PHE A 120 11.02 -13.61 5.95
CA PHE A 120 11.05 -12.52 6.93
C PHE A 120 9.80 -11.64 6.79
N CYS A 121 9.19 -11.24 7.89
CA CYS A 121 7.99 -10.39 7.90
C CYS A 121 7.92 -9.58 9.21
N TYR A 122 7.31 -8.39 9.14
CA TYR A 122 7.08 -7.53 10.31
C TYR A 122 5.73 -7.77 10.99
N GLY A 123 4.89 -8.68 10.47
CA GLY A 123 3.63 -9.05 11.10
C GLY A 123 3.85 -9.50 12.54
N LEU A 124 2.98 -9.05 13.45
CA LEU A 124 3.00 -9.25 14.90
C LEU A 124 4.20 -8.65 15.67
N SER A 125 5.17 -8.05 14.98
CA SER A 125 6.29 -7.32 15.63
C SER A 125 6.15 -5.80 15.49
N ASP A 126 5.60 -5.34 14.37
CA ASP A 126 5.34 -3.93 14.06
C ASP A 126 3.84 -3.65 13.95
N HIS A 127 3.08 -4.58 13.36
CA HIS A 127 1.66 -4.41 13.10
C HIS A 127 0.89 -5.73 13.17
N PHE A 128 -0.42 -5.61 13.29
CA PHE A 128 -1.42 -6.68 13.13
C PHE A 128 -2.68 -6.04 12.53
N ALA A 129 -3.71 -6.83 12.24
CA ALA A 129 -5.01 -6.29 11.84
C ALA A 129 -6.14 -6.88 12.69
N VAL A 130 -7.22 -6.09 12.80
CA VAL A 130 -8.48 -6.51 13.39
C VAL A 130 -9.53 -6.37 12.29
N LEU A 131 -10.20 -7.47 11.98
CA LEU A 131 -11.27 -7.51 10.98
C LEU A 131 -12.54 -6.86 11.52
N ALA A 132 -13.51 -6.61 10.63
CA ALA A 132 -14.74 -5.90 10.98
C ALA A 132 -15.59 -6.63 12.03
N ASP A 133 -15.43 -7.94 12.17
CA ASP A 133 -16.09 -8.79 13.16
C ASP A 133 -15.30 -8.92 14.48
N GLY A 134 -14.19 -8.20 14.63
CA GLY A 134 -13.33 -8.24 15.81
C GLY A 134 -12.22 -9.30 15.76
N THR A 135 -12.17 -10.14 14.73
CA THR A 135 -11.13 -11.17 14.59
C THR A 135 -9.75 -10.54 14.42
N VAL A 136 -8.80 -10.92 15.27
CA VAL A 136 -7.40 -10.51 15.18
C VAL A 136 -6.65 -11.45 14.25
N VAL A 137 -5.94 -10.86 13.28
CA VAL A 137 -5.13 -11.55 12.27
C VAL A 137 -3.71 -10.97 12.24
N PRO A 138 -2.69 -11.73 11.78
CA PRO A 138 -1.29 -11.29 11.84
C PRO A 138 -0.96 -10.09 10.96
N CYS A 139 -1.74 -9.82 9.91
CA CYS A 139 -1.51 -8.73 8.97
C CYS A 139 -2.78 -8.45 8.16
N CYS A 140 -2.91 -7.23 7.61
CA CYS A 140 -4.04 -6.85 6.74
C CYS A 140 -4.14 -7.65 5.44
N MET A 141 -3.10 -8.40 5.07
CA MET A 141 -3.11 -9.30 3.92
C MET A 141 -3.98 -10.54 4.14
N ASP A 142 -4.35 -10.85 5.38
CA ASP A 142 -5.27 -11.94 5.76
C ASP A 142 -6.70 -11.41 5.91
N SER A 143 -7.26 -10.85 4.83
CA SER A 143 -8.60 -10.24 4.85
C SER A 143 -9.71 -11.25 5.09
N ASP A 144 -9.48 -12.52 4.76
CA ASP A 144 -10.44 -13.61 4.92
C ASP A 144 -10.38 -14.26 6.30
N GLY A 145 -9.46 -13.83 7.18
CA GLY A 145 -9.35 -14.34 8.54
C GLY A 145 -8.84 -15.78 8.63
N MET A 146 -8.03 -16.23 7.67
CA MET A 146 -7.49 -17.60 7.64
C MET A 146 -6.60 -17.90 8.84
N ILE A 147 -5.91 -16.89 9.36
CA ILE A 147 -5.05 -16.95 10.54
C ILE A 147 -5.70 -16.18 11.68
N ALA A 148 -6.89 -16.63 12.11
CA ALA A 148 -7.54 -16.11 13.30
C ALA A 148 -6.70 -16.41 14.57
N LEU A 149 -6.27 -15.36 15.26
CA LEU A 149 -5.50 -15.42 16.51
C LEU A 149 -6.39 -15.31 17.75
N GLY A 150 -7.59 -14.74 17.59
CA GLY A 150 -8.58 -14.51 18.63
C GLY A 150 -9.59 -13.45 18.21
N ASN A 151 -10.53 -13.08 19.07
CA ASN A 151 -11.48 -12.00 18.81
C ASN A 151 -11.46 -10.99 19.97
N VAL A 152 -11.30 -9.71 19.65
CA VAL A 152 -11.18 -8.64 20.67
C VAL A 152 -12.45 -8.41 21.49
N PHE A 153 -13.60 -8.93 21.04
CA PHE A 153 -14.85 -8.87 21.80
C PHE A 153 -14.91 -9.93 22.91
N ASP A 154 -14.15 -11.01 22.78
CA ASP A 154 -14.19 -12.16 23.69
C ASP A 154 -12.93 -12.26 24.57
N THR A 155 -11.78 -11.80 24.06
CA THR A 155 -10.48 -11.99 24.70
C THR A 155 -9.68 -10.68 24.68
N PRO A 156 -9.04 -10.28 25.80
CA PRO A 156 -8.14 -9.14 25.84
C PRO A 156 -7.07 -9.22 24.75
N LEU A 157 -6.80 -8.09 24.09
CA LEU A 157 -5.91 -8.05 22.94
C LEU A 157 -4.46 -8.48 23.30
N ASP A 158 -3.98 -8.14 24.48
CA ASP A 158 -2.67 -8.55 24.98
C ASP A 158 -2.57 -10.07 25.19
N GLU A 159 -3.65 -10.71 25.64
CA GLU A 159 -3.75 -12.17 25.72
C GLU A 159 -3.73 -12.81 24.31
N ILE A 160 -4.47 -12.25 23.35
CA ILE A 160 -4.46 -12.73 21.95
C ILE A 160 -3.04 -12.64 21.35
N LEU A 161 -2.37 -11.50 21.51
CA LEU A 161 -1.05 -11.25 20.94
C LEU A 161 0.09 -11.99 21.68
N SER A 162 -0.15 -12.42 22.93
CA SER A 162 0.77 -13.27 23.69
C SER A 162 0.45 -14.77 23.59
N SER A 163 -0.58 -15.14 22.83
CA SER A 163 -0.92 -16.53 22.56
C SER A 163 0.25 -17.29 21.92
N VAL A 164 0.30 -18.60 22.18
CA VAL A 164 1.36 -19.48 21.65
C VAL A 164 1.48 -19.37 20.13
N ARG A 165 0.35 -19.28 19.41
CA ARG A 165 0.33 -19.15 17.95
C ARG A 165 0.93 -17.82 17.50
N ALA A 166 0.50 -16.69 18.08
CA ALA A 166 0.99 -15.36 17.73
C ALA A 166 2.49 -15.20 18.02
N VAL A 167 2.95 -15.69 19.18
CA VAL A 167 4.37 -15.66 19.56
C VAL A 167 5.21 -16.52 18.61
N ALA A 168 4.77 -17.74 18.30
CA ALA A 168 5.47 -18.63 17.38
C ALA A 168 5.61 -18.03 15.97
N MET A 169 4.57 -17.33 15.49
CA MET A 169 4.64 -16.59 14.22
C MET A 169 5.66 -15.44 14.28
N ARG A 170 5.56 -14.59 15.31
CA ARG A 170 6.46 -13.43 15.48
C ARG A 170 7.92 -13.87 15.55
N GLU A 171 8.23 -14.87 16.36
CA GLU A 171 9.58 -15.42 16.50
C GLU A 171 10.02 -16.15 15.23
N GLY A 172 9.10 -16.88 14.59
CA GLY A 172 9.32 -17.50 13.29
C GLY A 172 9.78 -16.47 12.27
N PHE A 173 9.05 -15.38 12.07
CA PHE A 173 9.41 -14.33 11.11
C PHE A 173 10.76 -13.67 11.43
N ALA A 174 11.07 -13.42 12.70
CA ALA A 174 12.38 -12.91 13.12
C ALA A 174 13.52 -13.86 12.75
N CYS A 175 13.27 -15.17 12.81
CA CYS A 175 14.18 -16.24 12.40
C CYS A 175 14.06 -16.61 10.90
N LYS A 176 13.41 -15.76 10.09
CA LYS A 176 13.16 -15.97 8.66
C LYS A 176 12.38 -17.26 8.36
N LYS A 177 11.37 -17.60 9.16
CA LYS A 177 10.54 -18.80 9.01
C LYS A 177 9.05 -18.46 9.07
N ALA A 178 8.31 -18.76 8.02
CA ALA A 178 6.85 -18.68 8.03
C ALA A 178 6.23 -19.96 8.62
N THR A 179 5.50 -19.82 9.72
CA THR A 179 4.79 -20.95 10.38
C THR A 179 3.40 -21.21 9.81
N GLU A 180 2.80 -20.23 9.13
CA GLU A 180 1.45 -20.32 8.57
C GLU A 180 1.48 -20.43 7.03
N GLU A 181 0.56 -21.23 6.46
CA GLU A 181 0.56 -21.53 5.02
C GLU A 181 0.35 -20.29 4.15
N LEU A 182 -0.54 -19.38 4.56
CA LEU A 182 -0.79 -18.13 3.85
C LEU A 182 0.50 -17.30 3.74
N CYS A 183 1.30 -17.27 4.81
CA CYS A 183 2.56 -16.54 4.84
C CYS A 183 3.64 -17.17 3.95
N GLN A 184 3.65 -18.50 3.79
CA GLN A 184 4.54 -19.23 2.86
C GLN A 184 4.23 -18.95 1.37
N ARG A 185 3.04 -18.39 1.10
CA ARG A 185 2.55 -18.02 -0.25
C ARG A 185 2.45 -16.51 -0.43
N CYS A 186 2.96 -15.73 0.52
CA CYS A 186 2.82 -14.28 0.52
C CYS A 186 3.85 -13.62 -0.42
N GLY A 187 3.39 -13.20 -1.59
CA GLY A 187 4.21 -12.43 -2.53
C GLY A 187 4.66 -11.07 -2.00
N TYR A 188 3.94 -10.49 -1.02
CA TYR A 188 4.37 -9.25 -0.37
C TYR A 188 5.66 -9.43 0.45
N ALA A 189 5.73 -10.51 1.24
CA ALA A 189 6.86 -10.77 2.12
C ALA A 189 8.17 -11.04 1.36
N GLN A 190 8.07 -11.50 0.11
CA GLN A 190 9.23 -11.71 -0.78
C GLN A 190 10.07 -10.44 -1.01
N ARG A 191 9.48 -9.26 -0.79
CA ARG A 191 10.19 -7.98 -0.93
C ARG A 191 11.29 -7.78 0.11
N PHE A 192 11.23 -8.50 1.23
CA PHE A 192 12.24 -8.44 2.28
C PHE A 192 13.36 -9.47 2.13
N SER A 193 13.23 -10.38 1.16
CA SER A 193 14.18 -11.47 0.90
C SER A 193 15.27 -11.09 -0.11
N LYS A 194 15.29 -9.84 -0.58
CA LYS A 194 16.28 -9.31 -1.53
C LYS A 194 17.58 -8.87 -0.85
#